data_AF-A0A7S1HLC6-F1
#
_entry.id   AF-A0A7S1HLC6-F1
#
_cell.length_a   1.000
_cell.length_b   1.000
_cell.length_c   1.000
_cell.angle_alpha   90.00
_cell.angle_beta   90.00
_cell.angle_gamma   90.00
#
_symmetry.space_group_name_H-M   'P 1'
#
loop_
_entity.id
_entity.type
_entity.pdbx_description
1 polymer ?
#
loop_
_entity_poly.entity_id
_entity_poly.type
_entity_poly.pdbx_seq_one_letter_code
_entity_poly.pdbx_strand_id
1 'polypeptide(L)'
;GERQERGTGGLVNNVTVDVDKVVKSFMGIWNMLTLPLQIGLSMFLLWKQVQWSFLAGLGAIVALLVCNFLVAKASQSLMRRIMEQRDVRMKATTELLAAIKVIKLSGEELCFRDKILDIRATELVLLWRVLLLTAINIFLLWLAPTLVSVCVFACFSLVQRGELTATTVFTSVALFRLLQEPLRSLPGFISQMVMAKVAVKRLSLLLSASERRHVRNNFGSVVDGVIDFYSHQAQEREGL
;
A
#
# COMPACT_ATOMS: atom_id res chain seq x y z
N GLY A 1 -32.88 3.66 -5.50
CA GLY A 1 -31.95 4.67 -6.03
C GLY A 1 -30.51 4.21 -6.00
N GLU A 2 -29.94 3.80 -4.86
CA GLU A 2 -28.48 3.60 -4.73
C GLU A 2 -27.91 2.25 -5.22
N ARG A 3 -28.75 1.33 -5.69
CA ARG A 3 -28.31 0.00 -6.16
C ARG A 3 -27.97 -0.06 -7.65
N GLN A 4 -28.35 0.95 -8.43
CA GLN A 4 -28.25 0.91 -9.90
C GLN A 4 -27.11 1.76 -10.46
N GLU A 5 -26.53 2.68 -9.67
CA GLU A 5 -25.33 3.47 -10.02
C GLU A 5 -24.00 2.87 -9.55
N ARG A 6 -24.01 1.66 -8.96
CA ARG A 6 -22.79 0.84 -8.90
C ARG A 6 -22.63 0.13 -10.24
N GLY A 7 -22.41 0.92 -11.29
CA GLY A 7 -22.31 0.46 -12.67
C GLY A 7 -21.26 -0.63 -12.83
N THR A 8 -21.46 -1.49 -13.82
CA THR A 8 -20.59 -2.60 -14.21
C THR A 8 -19.10 -2.22 -14.22
N GLY A 9 -18.77 -0.97 -14.58
CA GLY A 9 -17.39 -0.44 -14.55
C GLY A 9 -16.77 -0.34 -13.14
N GLY A 10 -17.52 0.03 -12.11
CA GLY A 10 -17.03 0.05 -10.72
C GLY A 10 -16.83 -1.35 -10.15
N LEU A 11 -17.67 -2.32 -10.56
CA LEU A 11 -17.48 -3.73 -10.23
C LEU A 11 -16.24 -4.30 -10.92
N VAL A 12 -16.08 -4.05 -12.22
CA VAL A 12 -14.91 -4.49 -13.00
C VAL A 12 -13.62 -3.90 -12.44
N ASN A 13 -13.58 -2.59 -12.13
CA ASN A 13 -12.41 -1.97 -11.52
C ASN A 13 -12.02 -2.62 -10.18
N ASN A 14 -13.00 -2.92 -9.33
CA ASN A 14 -12.76 -3.59 -8.05
C ASN A 14 -12.23 -5.02 -8.26
N VAL A 15 -12.77 -5.76 -9.24
CA VAL A 15 -12.29 -7.10 -9.60
C VAL A 15 -10.87 -7.03 -10.16
N THR A 16 -10.57 -6.08 -11.04
CA THR A 16 -9.21 -5.88 -11.60
C THR A 16 -8.20 -5.61 -10.49
N VAL A 17 -8.53 -4.72 -9.54
CA VAL A 17 -7.67 -4.43 -8.39
C VAL A 17 -7.48 -5.65 -7.48
N ASP A 18 -8.53 -6.45 -7.30
CA ASP A 18 -8.45 -7.66 -6.47
C ASP A 18 -7.65 -8.78 -7.14
N VAL A 19 -7.80 -8.96 -8.45
CA VAL A 19 -6.96 -9.88 -9.24
C VAL A 19 -5.50 -9.45 -9.19
N ASP A 20 -5.19 -8.15 -9.35
CA ASP A 20 -3.82 -7.63 -9.24
C ASP A 20 -3.20 -7.92 -7.87
N LYS A 21 -3.96 -7.75 -6.77
CA LYS A 21 -3.50 -8.11 -5.42
C LYS A 21 -3.21 -9.60 -5.29
N VAL A 22 -4.03 -10.47 -5.87
CA VAL A 22 -3.82 -11.93 -5.83
C VAL A 22 -2.58 -12.32 -6.63
N VAL A 23 -2.41 -11.78 -7.84
CA VAL A 23 -1.25 -12.04 -8.70
C VAL A 23 0.04 -11.60 -8.01
N LYS A 24 0.08 -10.38 -7.47
CA LYS A 24 1.25 -9.87 -6.72
C LYS A 24 1.56 -10.72 -5.51
N SER A 25 0.54 -11.22 -4.82
CA SER A 25 0.72 -12.08 -3.65
C SER A 25 1.28 -13.44 -4.03
N PHE A 26 0.86 -14.01 -5.16
CA PHE A 26 1.42 -15.25 -5.69
C PHE A 26 2.90 -15.10 -6.03
N MET A 27 3.28 -14.01 -6.71
CA MET A 27 4.69 -13.66 -6.94
C MET A 27 5.47 -13.46 -5.62
N GLY A 28 4.80 -12.92 -4.60
CA GLY A 28 5.39 -12.69 -3.28
C GLY A 28 5.65 -13.94 -2.44
N ILE A 29 5.03 -15.08 -2.73
CA ILE A 29 5.23 -16.34 -1.98
C ILE A 29 6.69 -16.78 -2.02
N TRP A 30 7.33 -16.66 -3.19
CA TRP A 30 8.74 -17.01 -3.36
C TRP A 30 9.63 -16.15 -2.46
N ASN A 31 9.41 -14.83 -2.44
CA ASN A 31 10.14 -13.90 -1.59
C ASN A 31 9.93 -14.19 -0.10
N MET A 32 8.74 -14.65 0.29
CA MET A 32 8.41 -14.95 1.68
C MET A 32 9.12 -16.21 2.18
N LEU A 33 9.30 -17.21 1.30
CA LEU A 33 10.05 -18.43 1.61
C LEU A 33 11.56 -18.20 1.66
N THR A 34 12.09 -17.33 0.79
CA THR A 34 13.52 -17.02 0.74
C THR A 34 13.97 -16.05 1.84
N LEU A 35 13.07 -15.21 2.35
CA LEU A 35 13.36 -14.23 3.41
C LEU A 35 14.01 -14.82 4.68
N PRO A 36 13.46 -15.87 5.34
CA PRO A 36 14.11 -16.46 6.51
C PRO A 36 15.46 -17.10 6.18
N LEU A 37 15.61 -17.70 4.99
CA LEU A 37 16.86 -18.28 4.52
C LEU A 37 17.94 -17.20 4.32
N GLN A 38 17.58 -16.07 3.71
CA GLN A 38 18.47 -14.93 3.51
C GLN A 38 18.92 -14.32 4.84
N ILE A 39 17.99 -14.14 5.79
CA ILE A 39 18.29 -13.61 7.12
C ILE A 39 19.24 -14.56 7.87
N GLY A 40 18.93 -15.86 7.87
CA GLY A 40 19.75 -16.88 8.54
C GLY A 40 21.16 -16.97 7.96
N LEU A 41 21.28 -17.01 6.64
CA LEU A 41 22.58 -17.10 5.96
C LEU A 41 23.41 -15.84 6.17
N SER A 42 22.79 -14.66 6.10
CA SER A 42 23.48 -13.38 6.35
C SER A 42 23.98 -13.28 7.79
N MET A 43 23.17 -13.70 8.77
CA MET A 43 23.60 -13.75 10.18
C MET A 43 24.76 -14.73 10.39
N PHE A 44 24.70 -15.92 9.78
CA PHE A 44 25.77 -16.90 9.89
C PHE A 44 27.10 -16.37 9.32
N LEU A 45 27.06 -15.74 8.15
CA LEU A 45 28.24 -15.15 7.52
C LEU A 45 28.78 -13.95 8.31
N LEU A 46 27.91 -13.10 8.86
CA LEU A 46 28.31 -11.98 9.73
C LEU A 46 28.98 -12.48 11.01
N TRP A 47 28.46 -13.53 11.63
CA TRP A 47 29.08 -14.16 12.80
C TRP A 47 30.49 -14.66 12.49
N LYS A 48 30.68 -15.31 11.34
CA LYS A 48 31.99 -15.76 10.88
C LYS A 48 32.95 -14.59 10.61
N GLN A 49 32.46 -13.47 10.11
CA GLN A 49 33.29 -12.34 9.69
C GLN A 49 33.69 -11.40 10.84
N VAL A 50 32.75 -11.05 11.72
CA VAL A 50 32.92 -9.98 12.73
C VAL A 50 32.63 -10.44 14.16
N GLN A 51 32.35 -11.75 14.35
CA GLN A 51 32.09 -12.38 15.64
C GLN A 51 31.07 -11.58 16.48
N TRP A 52 31.37 -11.30 17.74
CA TRP A 52 30.49 -10.59 18.67
C TRP A 52 30.14 -9.16 18.26
N SER A 53 30.94 -8.51 17.40
CA SER A 53 30.69 -7.12 16.99
C SER A 53 29.45 -6.98 16.09
N PHE A 54 28.96 -8.08 15.50
CA PHE A 54 27.73 -8.06 14.71
C PHE A 54 26.49 -7.67 15.55
N LEU A 55 26.50 -7.92 16.87
CA LEU A 55 25.41 -7.55 17.79
C LEU A 55 25.23 -6.03 17.87
N ALA A 56 26.32 -5.27 17.84
CA ALA A 56 26.27 -3.81 17.78
C ALA A 56 25.60 -3.33 16.47
N GLY A 57 25.91 -4.00 15.36
CA GLY A 57 25.27 -3.74 14.07
C GLY A 57 23.78 -4.09 14.07
N LEU A 58 23.40 -5.22 14.66
CA LEU A 58 22.01 -5.61 14.81
C LEU A 58 21.24 -4.59 15.67
N GLY A 59 21.82 -4.15 16.79
CA GLY A 59 21.25 -3.10 17.64
C GLY A 59 21.06 -1.78 16.88
N ALA A 60 22.06 -1.36 16.10
CA ALA A 60 21.97 -0.16 15.27
C ALA A 60 20.89 -0.29 14.19
N ILE A 61 20.76 -1.45 13.55
CA ILE A 61 19.68 -1.73 12.57
C ILE A 61 18.31 -1.61 13.24
N VAL A 62 18.11 -2.21 14.42
CA VAL A 62 16.85 -2.13 15.16
C VAL A 62 16.53 -0.69 15.55
N ALA A 63 17.51 0.06 16.06
CA ALA A 63 17.33 1.48 16.41
C ALA A 63 16.94 2.32 15.19
N LEU A 64 17.59 2.11 14.04
CA LEU A 64 17.25 2.76 12.78
C LEU A 64 15.86 2.37 12.27
N LEU A 65 15.45 1.11 12.45
CA LEU A 65 14.11 0.65 12.09
C LEU A 65 13.03 1.35 12.93
N VAL A 66 13.25 1.48 14.24
CA VAL A 66 12.35 2.22 15.15
C VAL A 66 12.30 3.70 14.78
N CYS A 67 13.44 4.33 14.52
CA CYS A 67 13.52 5.71 14.07
C CYS A 67 12.73 5.92 12.76
N ASN A 68 12.95 5.06 11.75
CA ASN A 68 12.22 5.10 10.49
C ASN A 68 10.71 4.90 10.67
N PHE A 69 10.31 4.00 11.58
CA PHE A 69 8.89 3.78 11.89
C PHE A 69 8.23 5.01 12.51
N LEU A 70 8.89 5.69 13.46
CA LEU A 70 8.38 6.91 14.08
C LEU A 70 8.25 8.04 13.05
N VAL A 71 9.26 8.23 12.20
CA VAL A 71 9.22 9.20 11.10
C VAL A 71 8.10 8.86 10.13
N ALA A 72 7.96 7.60 9.71
CA ALA A 72 6.89 7.16 8.81
C ALA A 72 5.50 7.40 9.41
N LYS A 73 5.32 7.15 10.72
CA LYS A 73 4.06 7.42 11.43
C LYS A 73 3.73 8.90 11.45
N ALA A 74 4.73 9.76 11.71
CA ALA A 74 4.57 11.21 11.66
C ALA A 74 4.20 11.67 10.24
N SER A 75 4.90 11.16 9.21
CA SER A 75 4.59 11.43 7.80
C SER A 75 3.17 11.02 7.45
N GLN A 76 2.69 9.86 7.91
CA GLN A 76 1.33 9.39 7.65
C GLN A 76 0.26 10.26 8.34
N SER A 77 0.54 10.78 9.54
CA SER A 77 -0.36 11.73 10.21
C SER A 77 -0.46 13.04 9.43
N LEU A 78 0.67 13.58 8.99
CA LEU A 78 0.70 14.80 8.22
C LEU A 78 0.08 14.63 6.82
N MET A 79 0.29 13.46 6.21
CA MET A 79 -0.33 13.07 4.93
C MET A 79 -1.86 13.00 5.03
N ARG A 80 -2.44 12.74 6.21
CA ARG A 80 -3.90 12.84 6.38
C ARG A 80 -4.36 14.29 6.39
N ARG A 81 -3.68 15.16 7.14
CA ARG A 81 -4.03 16.59 7.25
C ARG A 81 -3.96 17.32 5.90
N ILE A 82 -2.97 17.00 5.08
CA ILE A 82 -2.88 17.57 3.73
C ILE A 82 -4.01 17.10 2.82
N MET A 83 -4.51 15.87 2.96
CA MET A 83 -5.66 15.40 2.18
C MET A 83 -6.93 16.14 2.59
N GLU A 84 -7.15 16.36 3.89
CA GLU A 84 -8.27 17.19 4.38
C GLU A 84 -8.22 18.61 3.80
N GLN A 85 -7.05 19.27 3.80
CA GLN A 85 -6.89 20.61 3.22
C GLN A 85 -7.08 20.62 1.70
N ARG A 86 -6.62 19.57 1.02
CA ARG A 86 -6.82 19.39 -0.42
C ARG A 86 -8.31 19.27 -0.75
N ASP A 87 -9.07 18.54 0.06
CA ASP A 87 -10.52 18.39 -0.12
C ASP A 87 -11.25 19.73 0.07
N VAL A 88 -10.86 20.52 1.08
CA VAL A 88 -11.38 21.89 1.28
C VAL A 88 -11.12 22.75 0.05
N ARG A 89 -9.90 22.77 -0.47
CA ARG A 89 -9.55 23.52 -1.68
C ARG A 89 -10.38 23.05 -2.88
N MET A 90 -10.46 21.74 -3.09
CA MET A 90 -11.19 21.15 -4.22
C MET A 90 -12.68 21.54 -4.18
N LYS A 91 -13.28 21.49 -2.98
CA LYS A 91 -14.66 21.91 -2.77
C LYS A 91 -14.85 23.40 -3.08
N ALA A 92 -14.01 24.27 -2.52
CA ALA A 92 -14.07 25.71 -2.76
C ALA A 92 -13.92 26.07 -4.24
N THR A 93 -13.00 25.42 -4.96
CA THR A 93 -12.85 25.62 -6.41
C THR A 93 -14.06 25.13 -7.20
N THR A 94 -14.70 24.04 -6.76
CA THR A 94 -15.88 23.49 -7.43
C THR A 94 -17.10 24.39 -7.26
N GLU A 95 -17.33 24.90 -6.04
CA GLU A 95 -18.39 25.87 -5.74
C GLU A 95 -18.21 27.17 -6.52
N LEU A 96 -16.98 27.68 -6.61
CA LEU A 96 -16.66 28.86 -7.40
C LEU A 96 -16.95 28.65 -8.89
N LEU A 97 -16.55 27.51 -9.45
CA LEU A 97 -16.82 27.20 -10.87
C LEU A 97 -18.32 27.07 -11.15
N ALA A 98 -19.09 26.51 -10.21
CA ALA A 98 -20.54 26.43 -10.32
C ALA A 98 -21.20 27.82 -10.31
N ALA A 99 -20.68 28.76 -9.52
CA ALA A 99 -21.20 30.13 -9.38
C ALA A 99 -20.55 31.17 -10.32
N ILE A 100 -19.73 30.75 -11.29
CA ILE A 100 -18.85 31.65 -12.06
C ILE A 100 -19.58 32.79 -12.79
N LYS A 101 -20.79 32.55 -13.30
CA LYS A 101 -21.59 33.57 -13.98
C LYS A 101 -22.04 34.68 -13.02
N VAL A 102 -22.47 34.31 -11.81
CA VAL A 102 -22.92 35.25 -10.78
C VAL A 102 -21.75 36.10 -10.30
N ILE A 103 -20.60 35.48 -10.04
CA ILE A 103 -19.39 36.17 -9.59
C ILE A 103 -18.91 37.21 -10.62
N LYS A 104 -18.96 36.87 -11.92
CA LYS A 104 -18.61 37.82 -12.98
C LYS A 104 -19.60 38.99 -13.12
N LEU A 105 -20.88 38.74 -12.88
CA LEU A 105 -21.91 39.79 -12.93
C LEU A 105 -21.86 40.71 -11.71
N SER A 106 -21.35 40.23 -10.57
CA SER A 106 -21.20 41.04 -9.35
C SER A 106 -19.89 41.83 -9.29
N GLY A 107 -18.88 41.52 -10.11
CA GLY A 107 -17.58 42.21 -10.10
C GLY A 107 -16.71 41.93 -8.86
N GLU A 108 -16.93 40.78 -8.21
CA GLU A 108 -16.28 40.41 -6.93
C GLU A 108 -15.16 39.36 -7.10
N GLU A 109 -14.59 39.21 -8.30
CA GLU A 109 -13.63 38.15 -8.63
C GLU A 109 -12.36 38.16 -7.76
N LEU A 110 -11.90 39.34 -7.35
CA LEU A 110 -10.69 39.50 -6.54
C LEU A 110 -10.89 38.93 -5.12
N CYS A 111 -12.05 39.20 -4.51
CA CYS A 111 -12.39 38.67 -3.18
C CYS A 111 -12.40 37.13 -3.17
N PHE A 112 -13.01 36.51 -4.17
CA PHE A 112 -13.02 35.06 -4.31
C PHE A 112 -11.64 34.47 -4.62
N ARG A 113 -10.83 35.15 -5.43
CA ARG A 113 -9.45 34.77 -5.71
C ARG A 113 -8.62 34.74 -4.43
N ASP A 114 -8.68 35.79 -3.62
CA ASP A 114 -7.88 35.91 -2.42
C ASP A 114 -8.28 34.85 -1.39
N LYS A 115 -9.59 34.56 -1.26
CA LYS A 115 -10.09 33.43 -0.45
C LYS A 115 -9.49 32.08 -0.86
N ILE A 116 -9.34 31.80 -2.17
CA ILE A 116 -8.70 30.56 -2.64
C ILE A 116 -7.20 30.57 -2.36
N LEU A 117 -6.54 31.72 -2.51
CA LEU A 117 -5.11 31.86 -2.24
C LEU A 117 -4.78 31.65 -0.76
N ASP A 118 -5.63 32.10 0.16
CA ASP A 118 -5.46 31.86 1.61
C ASP A 118 -5.55 30.36 1.96
N ILE A 119 -6.51 29.65 1.37
CA ILE A 119 -6.62 28.19 1.50
C ILE A 119 -5.35 27.51 0.96
N ARG A 120 -4.87 27.96 -0.21
CA ARG A 120 -3.66 27.44 -0.84
C ARG A 120 -2.39 27.72 -0.02
N ALA A 121 -2.28 28.89 0.62
CA ALA A 121 -1.15 29.23 1.48
C ALA A 121 -1.05 28.24 2.66
N THR A 122 -2.20 27.91 3.26
CA THR A 122 -2.27 26.91 4.34
C THR A 122 -1.89 25.51 3.83
N GLU A 123 -2.38 25.10 2.66
CA GLU A 123 -1.99 23.83 2.01
C GLU A 123 -0.49 23.75 1.76
N LEU A 124 0.12 24.83 1.26
CA LEU A 124 1.56 24.91 0.94
C LEU A 124 2.44 24.72 2.18
N VAL A 125 2.06 25.27 3.33
CA VAL A 125 2.80 25.05 4.58
C VAL A 125 2.78 23.58 5.00
N LEU A 126 1.63 22.91 4.86
CA LEU A 126 1.53 21.47 5.14
C LEU A 126 2.34 20.64 4.13
N LEU A 127 2.26 20.99 2.84
CA LEU A 127 3.05 20.38 1.78
C LEU A 127 4.56 20.46 2.07
N TRP A 128 5.04 21.63 2.48
CA TRP A 128 6.45 21.82 2.85
C TRP A 128 6.88 20.91 4.00
N ARG A 129 6.04 20.77 5.03
CA ARG A 129 6.31 19.88 6.15
C ARG A 129 6.35 18.41 5.70
N VAL A 130 5.45 17.99 4.81
CA VAL A 130 5.47 16.62 4.25
C VAL A 130 6.76 16.39 3.49
N LEU A 131 7.14 17.32 2.60
CA LEU A 131 8.36 17.21 1.81
C LEU A 131 9.61 17.12 2.69
N LEU A 132 9.69 17.93 3.75
CA LEU A 132 10.78 17.89 4.72
C LEU A 132 10.86 16.53 5.44
N LEU A 133 9.74 16.00 5.93
CA LEU A 133 9.71 14.69 6.57
C LEU A 133 10.09 13.57 5.60
N THR A 134 9.64 13.63 4.36
CA THR A 134 10.02 12.67 3.31
C THR A 134 11.51 12.75 3.01
N ALA A 135 12.08 13.95 2.90
CA ALA A 135 13.52 14.13 2.69
C ALA A 135 14.35 13.57 3.85
N ILE A 136 13.94 13.81 5.11
CA ILE A 136 14.58 13.24 6.29
C ILE A 136 14.51 11.71 6.28
N ASN A 137 13.35 11.15 5.92
CA ASN A 137 13.20 9.70 5.82
C ASN A 137 14.13 9.08 4.76
N ILE A 138 14.18 9.67 3.57
CA ILE A 138 15.08 9.23 2.49
C ILE A 138 16.53 9.33 2.97
N PHE A 139 16.93 10.48 3.53
CA PHE A 139 18.27 10.68 4.06
C PHE A 139 18.67 9.61 5.10
N LEU A 140 17.80 9.31 6.07
CA LEU A 140 18.02 8.26 7.06
C LEU A 140 18.18 6.88 6.42
N LEU A 141 17.44 6.57 5.36
CA LEU A 141 17.53 5.29 4.65
C LEU A 141 18.86 5.13 3.91
N TRP A 142 19.38 6.19 3.28
CA TRP A 142 20.68 6.17 2.61
C TRP A 142 21.85 6.19 3.59
N LEU A 143 21.68 6.84 4.74
CA LEU A 143 22.69 6.94 5.79
C LEU A 143 22.76 5.67 6.66
N ALA A 144 21.67 4.91 6.75
CA ALA A 144 21.56 3.69 7.56
C ALA A 144 22.72 2.69 7.41
N PRO A 145 23.11 2.22 6.21
CA PRO A 145 24.22 1.27 6.08
C PRO A 145 25.54 1.85 6.59
N THR A 146 25.79 3.15 6.36
CA THR A 146 27.00 3.83 6.83
C THR A 146 27.04 3.92 8.36
N LEU A 147 25.93 4.30 9.00
CA LEU A 147 25.84 4.36 10.47
C LEU A 147 26.05 2.97 11.09
N VAL A 148 25.43 1.94 10.53
CA VAL A 148 25.59 0.55 11.01
C VAL A 148 27.05 0.12 10.89
N SER A 149 27.70 0.39 9.75
CA SER A 149 29.12 0.09 9.56
C SER A 149 30.01 0.81 10.58
N VAL A 150 29.76 2.10 10.83
CA VAL A 150 30.51 2.87 11.84
C VAL A 150 30.35 2.24 13.23
N CYS A 151 29.13 1.89 13.64
CA CYS A 151 28.89 1.25 14.94
C CYS A 151 29.60 -0.10 15.06
N VAL A 152 29.55 -0.93 14.03
CA VAL A 152 30.17 -2.26 14.04
C VAL A 152 31.69 -2.17 14.07
N PHE A 153 32.29 -1.32 13.22
CA PHE A 153 33.74 -1.18 13.15
C PHE A 153 34.32 -0.48 14.38
N ALA A 154 33.60 0.49 14.95
CA ALA A 154 33.97 1.07 16.23
C ALA A 154 33.99 0.00 17.33
N CYS A 155 32.95 -0.84 17.41
CA CYS A 155 32.90 -1.94 18.37
C CYS A 155 34.01 -2.99 18.12
N PHE A 156 34.23 -3.36 16.86
CA PHE A 156 35.27 -4.32 16.46
C PHE A 156 36.68 -3.84 16.81
N SER A 157 36.99 -2.58 16.53
CA SER A 157 38.29 -1.98 16.84
C SER A 157 38.51 -1.84 18.34
N LEU A 158 37.51 -1.34 19.09
CA LEU A 158 37.65 -1.02 20.51
C LEU A 158 37.57 -2.26 21.42
N VAL A 159 36.66 -3.19 21.14
CA VAL A 159 36.39 -4.34 22.02
C VAL A 159 37.28 -5.52 21.66
N GLN A 160 37.39 -5.85 20.37
CA GLN A 160 38.09 -7.05 19.92
C GLN A 160 39.55 -6.78 19.53
N ARG A 161 39.96 -5.51 19.40
CA ARG A 161 41.30 -5.10 18.94
C ARG A 161 41.73 -5.80 17.64
N GLY A 162 40.75 -6.14 16.80
CA GLY A 162 41.00 -6.82 15.54
C GLY A 162 41.57 -5.86 14.50
N GLU A 163 42.37 -6.39 13.57
CA GLU A 163 42.87 -5.61 12.45
C GLU A 163 41.75 -5.37 11.42
N LEU A 164 41.49 -4.09 11.11
CA LEU A 164 40.52 -3.72 10.08
C LEU A 164 41.18 -3.80 8.70
N THR A 165 41.15 -4.98 8.09
CA THR A 165 41.50 -5.15 6.68
C THR A 165 40.37 -4.63 5.78
N ALA A 166 40.71 -4.10 4.60
CA ALA A 166 39.72 -3.67 3.61
C ALA A 166 38.69 -4.77 3.28
N THR A 167 39.13 -6.02 3.17
CA THR A 167 38.27 -7.19 2.92
C THR A 167 37.20 -7.35 3.99
N THR A 168 37.56 -7.26 5.27
CA THR A 168 36.59 -7.44 6.37
C THR A 168 35.57 -6.31 6.38
N VAL A 169 36.01 -5.08 6.10
CA VAL A 169 35.14 -3.91 6.01
C VAL A 169 34.13 -4.04 4.87
N PHE A 170 34.60 -4.26 3.64
CA PHE A 170 33.72 -4.32 2.46
C PHE A 170 32.75 -5.50 2.53
N THR A 171 33.22 -6.68 2.93
CA THR A 171 32.37 -7.87 3.07
C THR A 171 31.30 -7.68 4.15
N SER A 172 31.66 -7.09 5.30
CA SER A 172 30.69 -6.84 6.38
C SER A 172 29.64 -5.80 5.98
N VAL A 173 30.04 -4.71 5.32
CA VAL A 173 29.09 -3.69 4.80
C VAL A 173 28.10 -4.33 3.83
N ALA A 174 28.57 -5.18 2.91
CA ALA A 174 27.72 -5.88 1.96
C ALA A 174 26.74 -6.82 2.66
N LEU A 175 27.20 -7.62 3.63
CA LEU A 175 26.34 -8.52 4.40
C LEU A 175 25.28 -7.77 5.22
N PHE A 176 25.61 -6.63 5.84
CA PHE A 176 24.61 -5.82 6.54
C PHE A 176 23.57 -5.23 5.58
N ARG A 177 23.98 -4.80 4.38
CA ARG A 177 23.02 -4.34 3.34
C ARG A 177 22.06 -5.45 2.94
N LEU A 178 22.58 -6.67 2.72
CA LEU A 178 21.77 -7.86 2.43
C LEU A 178 20.81 -8.23 3.56
N LEU A 179 21.14 -7.91 4.82
CA LEU A 179 20.26 -8.12 5.98
C LEU A 179 19.23 -7.00 6.16
N GLN A 180 19.57 -5.76 5.84
CA GLN A 180 18.67 -4.61 6.00
C GLN A 180 17.46 -4.63 5.04
N GLU A 181 17.68 -5.07 3.80
CA GLU A 181 16.65 -5.12 2.78
C GLU A 181 15.46 -6.04 3.14
N PRO A 182 15.65 -7.29 3.59
CA PRO A 182 14.55 -8.15 4.03
C PRO A 182 13.86 -7.60 5.28
N LEU A 183 14.58 -6.98 6.22
CA LEU A 183 13.98 -6.36 7.40
C LEU A 183 13.09 -5.17 7.05
N ARG A 184 13.46 -4.38 6.03
CA ARG A 184 12.70 -3.22 5.56
C ARG A 184 11.46 -3.62 4.77
N SER A 185 11.55 -4.69 3.98
CA SER A 185 10.45 -5.18 3.15
C SER A 185 9.45 -6.05 3.93
N LEU A 186 9.82 -6.55 5.11
CA LEU A 186 9.00 -7.40 5.99
C LEU A 186 7.59 -6.84 6.24
N PRO A 187 7.40 -5.56 6.63
CA PRO A 187 6.05 -5.01 6.83
C PRO A 187 5.23 -4.95 5.53
N GLY A 188 5.91 -4.75 4.40
CA GLY A 188 5.30 -4.75 3.08
C GLY A 188 4.78 -6.14 2.70
N PHE A 189 5.53 -7.20 3.00
CA PHE A 189 5.08 -8.58 2.78
C PHE A 189 3.87 -8.93 3.66
N ILE A 190 3.89 -8.56 4.94
CA ILE A 190 2.74 -8.75 5.83
C ILE A 190 1.49 -8.05 5.27
N SER A 191 1.65 -6.78 4.85
CA SER A 191 0.55 -6.00 4.28
C SER A 191 0.01 -6.63 3.00
N GLN A 192 0.90 -7.14 2.12
CA GLN A 192 0.51 -7.84 0.91
C GLN A 192 -0.29 -9.10 1.21
N MET A 193 0.15 -9.94 2.16
CA MET A 193 -0.60 -11.13 2.58
C MET A 193 -2.00 -10.80 3.10
N VAL A 194 -2.13 -9.77 3.94
CA VAL A 194 -3.42 -9.33 4.47
C VAL A 194 -4.33 -8.87 3.33
N MET A 195 -3.80 -8.07 2.41
CA MET A 195 -4.56 -7.62 1.23
C MET A 195 -4.98 -8.79 0.33
N ALA A 196 -4.10 -9.78 0.12
CA ALA A 196 -4.37 -10.99 -0.63
C ALA A 196 -5.55 -11.76 -0.04
N LYS A 197 -5.51 -12.02 1.27
CA LYS A 197 -6.53 -12.77 1.99
C LYS A 197 -7.90 -12.12 1.84
N VAL A 198 -7.96 -10.79 1.95
CA VAL A 198 -9.20 -10.04 1.77
C VAL A 198 -9.66 -10.06 0.31
N ALA A 199 -8.75 -9.94 -0.66
CA ALA A 199 -9.08 -10.01 -2.09
C ALA A 199 -9.63 -11.39 -2.49
N VAL A 200 -8.99 -12.48 -2.04
CA VAL A 200 -9.47 -13.87 -2.27
C VAL A 200 -10.86 -14.05 -1.67
N LYS A 201 -11.11 -13.55 -0.46
CA LYS A 201 -12.44 -13.62 0.17
C LYS A 201 -13.50 -12.84 -0.63
N ARG A 202 -13.16 -11.69 -1.21
CA ARG A 202 -14.11 -10.95 -2.06
C ARG A 202 -14.38 -11.68 -3.37
N LEU A 203 -13.35 -12.20 -4.02
CA LEU A 203 -13.47 -12.96 -5.27
C LEU A 203 -14.29 -14.24 -5.07
N SER A 204 -14.11 -14.98 -3.97
CA SER A 204 -14.91 -16.17 -3.69
C SER A 204 -16.39 -15.87 -3.45
N LEU A 205 -16.70 -14.76 -2.75
CA LEU A 205 -18.07 -14.28 -2.57
C LEU A 205 -18.70 -13.86 -3.91
N LEU A 206 -17.94 -13.22 -4.80
CA LEU A 206 -18.39 -12.83 -6.13
C LEU A 206 -18.68 -14.06 -7.00
N LEU A 207 -17.76 -15.03 -7.04
CA LEU A 207 -17.92 -16.26 -7.83
C LEU A 207 -19.11 -17.10 -7.37
N SER A 208 -19.29 -17.26 -6.05
CA SER A 208 -20.46 -17.96 -5.50
C SER A 208 -21.78 -17.21 -5.73
N ALA A 209 -21.75 -15.88 -5.81
CA ALA A 209 -22.92 -15.10 -6.20
C ALA A 209 -23.25 -15.23 -7.69
N SER A 210 -22.24 -15.30 -8.58
CA SER A 210 -22.47 -15.55 -10.00
C SER A 210 -22.99 -16.96 -10.25
N GLU A 211 -22.47 -17.97 -9.55
CA GLU A 211 -22.93 -19.35 -9.65
C GLU A 211 -24.40 -19.47 -9.22
N ARG A 212 -24.77 -18.90 -8.07
CA ARG A 212 -26.17 -18.85 -7.62
C ARG A 212 -27.09 -18.13 -8.62
N ARG A 213 -26.62 -17.04 -9.24
CA ARG A 213 -27.39 -16.33 -10.28
C ARG A 213 -27.56 -17.17 -11.54
N HIS A 214 -26.51 -17.87 -11.96
CA HIS A 214 -26.53 -18.71 -13.14
C HIS A 214 -27.48 -19.91 -12.94
N VAL A 215 -27.39 -20.59 -11.79
CA VAL A 215 -28.32 -21.68 -11.41
C VAL A 215 -29.75 -21.18 -11.34
N ARG A 216 -30.02 -20.02 -10.72
CA ARG A 216 -31.36 -19.44 -10.66
C ARG A 216 -31.93 -19.09 -12.03
N ASN A 217 -31.11 -18.50 -12.91
CA ASN A 217 -31.55 -18.14 -14.26
C ASN A 217 -31.86 -19.40 -15.08
N ASN A 218 -31.02 -20.44 -14.97
CA ASN A 218 -31.21 -21.69 -15.68
C ASN A 218 -32.44 -22.46 -15.15
N PHE A 219 -32.66 -22.44 -13.84
CA PHE A 219 -33.85 -23.03 -13.22
C PHE A 219 -35.12 -22.26 -13.59
N GLY A 220 -35.07 -20.93 -13.64
CA GLY A 220 -36.18 -20.08 -14.12
C GLY A 220 -36.57 -20.41 -15.56
N SER A 221 -35.60 -20.50 -16.48
CA SER A 221 -35.89 -20.88 -17.87
C SER A 221 -36.47 -22.29 -18.02
N VAL A 222 -36.10 -23.22 -17.15
CA VAL A 222 -36.68 -24.58 -17.16
C VAL A 222 -38.11 -24.56 -16.64
N VAL A 223 -38.40 -23.81 -15.57
CA VAL A 223 -39.76 -23.68 -15.03
C VAL A 223 -40.68 -22.97 -16.02
N ASP A 224 -40.23 -21.89 -16.65
CA ASP A 224 -40.98 -21.17 -17.68
C ASP A 224 -41.28 -22.07 -18.87
N GLY A 225 -40.30 -22.87 -19.33
CA GLY A 225 -40.51 -23.83 -20.42
C GLY A 225 -41.49 -24.98 -20.06
N VAL A 226 -41.53 -25.39 -18.79
CA VAL A 226 -42.50 -26.39 -18.31
C VAL A 226 -43.90 -25.80 -18.24
N ILE A 227 -44.05 -24.57 -17.75
CA ILE A 227 -45.34 -23.87 -17.68
C ILE A 227 -45.90 -23.67 -19.09
N ASP A 228 -45.09 -23.21 -20.04
CA ASP A 228 -45.48 -23.03 -21.45
C ASP A 228 -45.96 -24.35 -22.09
N PHE A 229 -45.27 -25.46 -21.80
CA PHE A 229 -45.63 -26.80 -22.29
C PHE A 229 -47.00 -27.25 -21.77
N TYR A 230 -47.27 -27.06 -20.47
CA TYR A 230 -48.57 -27.41 -19.89
C TYR A 230 -49.70 -26.50 -20.36
N SER A 231 -49.44 -25.20 -20.58
CA SER A 231 -50.45 -24.30 -21.15
C SER A 231 -50.81 -24.65 -22.60
N HIS A 232 -49.85 -25.11 -23.41
CA HIS A 232 -50.11 -25.57 -24.77
C HIS A 232 -50.95 -26.86 -24.79
N GLN A 233 -50.65 -27.83 -23.92
CA GLN A 233 -51.42 -29.06 -23.78
C GLN A 233 -52.85 -28.82 -23.26
N ALA A 234 -53.04 -27.83 -22.39
CA ALA A 234 -54.36 -27.43 -21.91
C ALA A 234 -55.21 -26.81 -23.03
N GLN A 235 -54.61 -25.97 -23.88
CA GLN A 235 -55.30 -25.37 -25.03
C GLN A 235 -55.68 -26.40 -26.11
N GLU A 236 -54.85 -27.42 -26.35
CA GLU A 236 -55.22 -28.53 -27.25
C GLU A 236 -56.38 -29.38 -26.73
N ARG A 237 -56.55 -29.47 -25.40
CA ARG A 237 -57.66 -30.22 -24.78
C ARG A 237 -58.98 -29.46 -24.72
N GLU A 238 -58.95 -28.12 -24.75
CA GLU A 238 -60.16 -27.28 -24.78
C GLU A 238 -60.63 -26.94 -26.21
N GLY A 239 -59.84 -27.30 -27.23
CA GLY A 239 -60.15 -27.10 -28.66
C GLY A 239 -60.82 -28.30 -29.37
N LEU A 240 -61.22 -29.33 -28.62
CA LEU A 240 -61.97 -30.51 -29.09
C LEU A 240 -63.35 -30.56 -28.41
#